data_AF-A0A8H7X2G8-F1
#
_entry.id   AF-A0A8H7X2G8-F1
#
_cell.length_a   1.000
_cell.length_b   1.000
_cell.length_c   1.000
_cell.angle_alpha   90.00
_cell.angle_beta   90.00
_cell.angle_gamma   90.00
#
_symmetry.space_group_name_H-M   'P 1'
#
loop_
_entity.id
_entity.type
_entity.pdbx_description
1 polymer ?
#
loop_
_entity_poly.entity_id
_entity_poly.type
_entity_poly.pdbx_seq_one_letter_code
_entity_poly.pdbx_strand_id
1 'polypeptide(L)'
;MRTTFSTLAVMASSLLVKEAFAAPAVRRDYYLDTDNVIVTEEVWVTELPDGSYATGAPVAVGTITIDGSAVLVTEPVPSSTIPPPAPTSQAPSTTEIPSTPTPSTSSTPAPEPTTSSVVADAVFIEQTPTSTSIYVAPTTSAEPVVVPTTLQSVVIPPTTSSAAPVATTAPSTSSSGKRGLAYNDASLLSAFTSASDVTWAYNWGSTTPSIPSNFEYTPMLWGLLPGDIGNWAEAVATALAGGSTHLLAFNEPDYSGQANLGYAEAAAGYLTYMQPYASKAKLVSPAVTNGGGEMGLTWLSNFIGACSSCTIDKVAIHWYNGGDAAAFKEYMAKAYTAGGNRPLWITEFEAAGTDEEQAAFLTEVMAWMDETDYIERYAYFMVAEGNLVSGTSLSSLGSTYATS
;
A
#
# COMPACT_ATOMS: atom_id res chain seq x y z
N MET A 1 -27.06 15.97 -17.75
CA MET A 1 -25.84 15.92 -16.92
C MET A 1 -25.44 14.45 -16.84
N ARG A 2 -24.22 14.06 -17.22
CA ARG A 2 -23.76 12.66 -17.10
C ARG A 2 -23.08 12.53 -15.73
N THR A 3 -23.68 11.77 -14.84
CA THR A 3 -23.09 11.49 -13.52
C THR A 3 -22.76 10.00 -13.47
N THR A 4 -21.49 9.69 -13.25
CA THR A 4 -20.96 8.35 -13.09
C THR A 4 -21.09 7.92 -11.64
N PHE A 5 -21.55 6.69 -11.41
CA PHE A 5 -21.43 5.99 -10.13
C PHE A 5 -20.78 4.63 -10.41
N SER A 6 -19.78 4.26 -9.62
CA SER A 6 -19.09 2.96 -9.64
C SER A 6 -19.08 2.46 -8.19
N THR A 7 -19.51 1.25 -7.83
CA THR A 7 -18.97 -0.05 -8.26
C THR A 7 -19.99 -1.16 -7.92
N LEU A 8 -20.25 -2.09 -8.83
CA LEU A 8 -20.80 -3.40 -8.49
C LEU A 8 -19.80 -4.46 -8.99
N ALA A 9 -19.09 -5.09 -8.05
CA ALA A 9 -18.19 -6.21 -8.36
C ALA A 9 -18.96 -7.52 -8.19
N VAL A 10 -19.03 -8.33 -9.25
CA VAL A 10 -19.61 -9.68 -9.18
C VAL A 10 -18.46 -10.68 -9.12
N MET A 11 -18.30 -11.36 -7.99
CA MET A 11 -17.40 -12.50 -7.89
C MET A 11 -18.09 -13.75 -8.43
N ALA A 12 -17.49 -14.38 -9.44
CA ALA A 12 -17.89 -15.69 -9.91
C ALA A 12 -16.73 -16.67 -9.70
N SER A 13 -17.00 -17.77 -9.00
CA SER A 13 -16.03 -18.86 -8.81
C SER A 13 -16.34 -19.99 -9.79
N SER A 14 -15.35 -20.41 -10.57
CA SER A 14 -15.45 -21.61 -11.41
C SER A 14 -14.52 -22.69 -10.88
N LEU A 15 -15.08 -23.87 -10.58
CA LEU A 15 -14.30 -25.05 -10.18
C LEU A 15 -13.87 -25.82 -11.42
N LEU A 16 -12.56 -25.99 -11.65
CA LEU A 16 -12.04 -26.90 -12.66
C LEU A 16 -11.20 -28.00 -12.00
N VAL A 17 -11.50 -29.25 -12.36
CA VAL A 17 -10.69 -30.42 -11.97
C VAL A 17 -9.84 -30.80 -13.19
N LYS A 18 -8.51 -30.68 -13.08
CA LYS A 18 -7.56 -31.13 -14.11
C LYS A 18 -6.91 -32.45 -13.68
N GLU A 19 -6.88 -33.42 -14.59
CA GLU A 19 -6.09 -34.66 -14.42
C GLU A 19 -4.80 -34.59 -15.22
N ALA A 20 -3.66 -34.94 -14.60
CA ALA A 20 -2.38 -35.12 -15.28
C ALA A 20 -2.03 -36.62 -15.36
N PHE A 21 -1.77 -37.11 -16.57
CA PHE A 21 -1.43 -38.53 -16.80
C PHE A 21 0.08 -38.77 -16.77
N ALA A 22 0.54 -39.52 -15.78
CA ALA A 22 1.81 -40.25 -15.84
C ALA A 22 1.52 -41.74 -15.66
N ALA A 23 2.10 -42.59 -16.52
CA ALA A 23 1.99 -44.06 -16.42
C ALA A 23 3.36 -44.69 -16.12
N PRO A 24 3.44 -45.93 -15.60
CA PRO A 24 2.41 -46.72 -14.91
C PRO A 24 2.77 -46.99 -13.43
N ALA A 25 1.72 -47.18 -12.63
CA ALA A 25 1.72 -47.67 -11.24
C ALA A 25 2.33 -46.75 -10.16
N VAL A 26 1.90 -45.48 -10.10
CA VAL A 26 2.14 -44.63 -8.92
C VAL A 26 0.88 -43.80 -8.67
N ARG A 27 0.54 -43.64 -7.38
CA ARG A 27 -0.53 -42.85 -6.76
C ARG A 27 -1.04 -41.68 -7.64
N ARG A 28 -2.36 -41.60 -7.84
CA ARG A 28 -3.00 -40.43 -8.47
C ARG A 28 -3.21 -39.35 -7.39
N ASP A 29 -2.55 -38.22 -7.58
CA ASP A 29 -2.73 -37.04 -6.75
C ASP A 29 -3.75 -36.11 -7.46
N TYR A 30 -4.85 -35.79 -6.78
CA TYR A 30 -5.90 -34.90 -7.28
C TYR A 30 -5.62 -33.48 -6.81
N TYR A 31 -5.75 -32.50 -7.69
CA TYR A 31 -5.58 -31.09 -7.33
C TYR A 31 -6.88 -30.33 -7.61
N LEU A 32 -7.32 -29.53 -6.64
CA LEU A 32 -8.37 -28.54 -6.83
C LEU A 32 -7.72 -27.24 -7.28
N ASP A 33 -8.07 -26.81 -8.48
CA ASP A 33 -7.68 -25.53 -9.06
C ASP A 33 -8.92 -24.62 -9.04
N THR A 34 -8.82 -23.48 -8.36
CA THR A 34 -9.95 -22.55 -8.21
C THR A 34 -9.50 -21.19 -8.70
N ASP A 35 -9.95 -20.84 -9.90
CA ASP A 35 -9.72 -19.51 -10.46
C ASP A 35 -10.82 -18.58 -9.98
N ASN A 36 -10.43 -17.43 -9.44
CA ASN A 36 -11.37 -16.36 -9.13
C ASN A 36 -11.36 -15.37 -10.30
N VAL A 37 -12.49 -15.29 -11.00
CA VAL A 37 -12.66 -14.34 -12.10
C VAL A 37 -13.44 -13.14 -11.59
N ILE A 38 -12.78 -11.98 -11.58
CA ILE A 38 -13.40 -10.70 -11.26
C ILE A 38 -13.75 -10.03 -12.58
N VAL A 39 -15.04 -9.78 -12.79
CA VAL A 39 -15.54 -8.99 -13.92
C VAL A 39 -15.97 -7.63 -13.40
N THR A 40 -15.33 -6.58 -13.90
CA THR A 40 -15.71 -5.19 -13.64
C THR A 40 -16.67 -4.76 -14.74
N GLU A 41 -17.89 -4.40 -14.36
CA GLU A 41 -18.92 -3.90 -15.28
C GLU A 41 -19.23 -2.43 -14.98
N GLU A 42 -19.41 -1.64 -16.04
CA GLU A 42 -19.93 -0.28 -15.96
C GLU A 42 -21.39 -0.25 -16.37
N VAL A 43 -22.19 0.56 -15.67
CA VAL A 43 -23.61 0.75 -15.95
C VAL A 43 -23.89 2.25 -16.10
N TRP A 44 -24.59 2.61 -17.18
CA TRP A 44 -24.95 4.00 -17.43
C TRP A 44 -26.32 4.32 -16.86
N VAL A 45 -26.43 5.34 -16.00
CA VAL A 45 -27.72 5.86 -15.54
C VAL A 45 -27.99 7.19 -16.25
N THR A 46 -29.11 7.26 -16.95
CA THR A 46 -29.55 8.45 -17.69
C THR A 46 -30.77 9.03 -17.01
N GLU A 47 -30.69 10.28 -16.58
CA GLU A 47 -31.87 11.03 -16.13
C GLU A 47 -32.69 11.48 -17.34
N LEU A 48 -33.97 11.14 -17.33
CA LEU A 48 -34.94 11.46 -18.36
C LEU A 48 -35.55 12.85 -18.08
N PRO A 49 -36.13 13.52 -19.11
CA PRO A 49 -36.66 14.88 -18.96
C PRO A 49 -37.81 15.03 -17.96
N ASP A 50 -38.44 13.93 -17.54
CA ASP A 50 -39.49 13.89 -16.52
C ASP A 50 -38.94 13.70 -15.09
N GLY A 51 -37.61 13.68 -14.93
CA GLY A 51 -36.91 13.47 -13.66
C GLY A 51 -36.79 12.01 -13.23
N SER A 52 -37.22 11.06 -14.07
CA SER A 52 -37.01 9.63 -13.82
C SER A 52 -35.62 9.17 -14.28
N TYR A 53 -35.11 8.07 -13.74
CA TYR A 53 -33.80 7.52 -14.12
C TYR A 53 -33.97 6.22 -14.91
N ALA A 54 -33.30 6.12 -16.05
CA ALA A 54 -33.16 4.91 -16.84
C ALA A 54 -31.76 4.33 -16.67
N THR A 55 -31.66 3.06 -16.28
CA THR A 55 -30.39 2.35 -16.12
C THR A 55 -30.13 1.48 -17.35
N GLY A 56 -28.97 1.65 -17.99
CA GLY A 56 -28.52 0.88 -19.14
C GLY A 56 -28.11 -0.54 -18.75
N ALA A 57 -27.84 -1.38 -19.75
CA ALA A 57 -27.28 -2.70 -19.49
C ALA A 57 -25.83 -2.57 -18.98
N PRO A 58 -25.39 -3.44 -18.05
CA PRO A 58 -23.98 -3.51 -17.67
C PRO A 58 -23.11 -3.88 -18.87
N VAL A 59 -21.96 -3.23 -18.97
CA VAL A 59 -20.93 -3.49 -19.98
C VAL A 59 -19.65 -3.85 -19.25
N ALA A 60 -19.11 -5.05 -19.50
CA ALA A 60 -17.83 -5.45 -18.94
C ALA A 60 -16.70 -4.54 -19.48
N VAL A 61 -15.98 -3.88 -18.58
CA VAL A 61 -14.86 -2.97 -18.88
C VAL A 61 -13.52 -3.51 -18.41
N GLY A 62 -13.50 -4.59 -17.64
CA GLY A 62 -12.28 -5.29 -17.25
C GLY A 62 -12.57 -6.69 -16.73
N THR A 63 -11.66 -7.62 -17.00
CA THR A 63 -11.69 -8.97 -16.46
C THR A 63 -10.31 -9.30 -15.91
N ILE A 64 -10.24 -9.70 -14.65
CA ILE A 64 -9.01 -10.16 -14.00
C ILE A 64 -9.24 -11.59 -13.54
N THR A 65 -8.38 -12.50 -14.00
CA THR A 65 -8.33 -13.87 -13.49
C THR A 65 -7.23 -13.92 -12.44
N ILE A 66 -7.59 -14.30 -11.22
CA ILE A 66 -6.64 -14.58 -10.15
C ILE A 66 -6.49 -16.09 -10.11
N ASP A 67 -5.36 -16.58 -10.60
CA ASP A 67 -5.03 -18.00 -10.58
C ASP A 67 -4.91 -18.47 -9.12
N GLY A 68 -5.70 -19.47 -8.76
CA GLY A 68 -5.61 -20.10 -7.44
C GLY A 68 -4.32 -20.89 -7.29
N SER A 69 -3.86 -21.06 -6.04
CA SER A 69 -2.82 -22.05 -5.76
C SER A 69 -3.44 -23.45 -5.71
N ALA A 70 -3.00 -24.36 -6.57
CA ALA A 70 -3.50 -25.73 -6.62
C ALA A 70 -3.35 -26.45 -5.27
N VAL A 71 -4.47 -26.89 -4.68
CA VAL A 71 -4.47 -27.61 -3.40
C VAL A 71 -4.55 -29.11 -3.65
N LEU A 72 -3.60 -29.87 -3.10
CA LEU A 72 -3.61 -31.33 -3.15
C LEU A 72 -4.77 -31.89 -2.32
N VAL A 73 -5.68 -32.59 -2.99
CA VAL A 73 -6.77 -33.33 -2.36
C VAL A 73 -6.31 -34.76 -2.14
N THR A 74 -5.96 -35.08 -0.89
CA THR A 74 -5.73 -36.48 -0.50
C THR A 74 -7.06 -37.19 -0.32
N GLU A 75 -7.30 -38.26 -1.09
CA GLU A 75 -8.49 -39.09 -0.90
C GLU A 75 -8.59 -39.59 0.55
N PRO A 76 -9.80 -39.63 1.14
CA PRO A 76 -10.00 -40.27 2.43
C PRO A 76 -9.75 -41.78 2.31
N VAL A 77 -9.00 -42.33 3.27
CA VAL A 77 -8.80 -43.77 3.42
C VAL A 77 -10.18 -44.46 3.49
N PRO A 78 -10.46 -45.50 2.68
CA PRO A 78 -11.78 -46.11 2.65
C PRO A 78 -12.06 -46.82 3.97
N SER A 79 -12.96 -46.23 4.77
CA SER A 79 -13.58 -46.94 5.89
C SER A 79 -14.64 -47.88 5.35
N SER A 80 -14.56 -49.14 5.74
CA SER A 80 -15.42 -50.22 5.24
C SER A 80 -16.82 -50.12 5.84
N THR A 81 -17.81 -49.63 5.10
CA THR A 81 -19.23 -49.77 5.50
C THR A 81 -20.18 -49.91 4.30
N ILE A 82 -20.69 -51.14 4.17
CA ILE A 82 -22.01 -51.64 3.72
C ILE A 82 -22.79 -50.83 2.66
N PRO A 83 -23.20 -51.45 1.52
CA PRO A 83 -23.98 -50.78 0.49
C PRO A 83 -25.48 -50.64 0.86
N PRO A 84 -26.15 -49.54 0.46
CA PRO A 84 -27.60 -49.39 0.57
C PRO A 84 -28.36 -50.13 -0.55
N PRO A 85 -29.66 -50.44 -0.35
CA PRO A 85 -30.44 -51.23 -1.30
C PRO A 85 -30.86 -50.44 -2.55
N ALA A 86 -31.05 -51.17 -3.65
CA ALA A 86 -31.35 -50.67 -4.99
C ALA A 86 -32.71 -49.95 -5.10
N PRO A 87 -32.85 -48.93 -5.99
CA PRO A 87 -34.12 -48.29 -6.25
C PRO A 87 -34.98 -49.06 -7.26
N THR A 88 -36.25 -49.24 -6.93
CA THR A 88 -37.29 -49.80 -7.79
C THR A 88 -37.80 -48.78 -8.81
N SER A 89 -37.93 -49.28 -10.05
CA SER A 89 -38.54 -48.68 -11.23
C SER A 89 -39.96 -48.14 -11.01
N GLN A 90 -40.25 -46.96 -11.57
CA GLN A 90 -41.51 -46.67 -12.25
C GLN A 90 -41.38 -45.43 -13.15
N ALA A 91 -41.66 -45.62 -14.44
CA ALA A 91 -41.91 -44.58 -15.44
C ALA A 91 -43.40 -44.16 -15.39
N PRO A 92 -43.81 -43.02 -16.00
CA PRO A 92 -44.26 -43.12 -17.40
C PRO A 92 -44.08 -41.87 -18.30
N SER A 93 -44.03 -42.21 -19.60
CA SER A 93 -44.63 -41.59 -20.80
C SER A 93 -44.20 -40.24 -21.37
N THR A 94 -43.73 -40.40 -22.62
CA THR A 94 -43.40 -39.50 -23.73
C THR A 94 -44.62 -38.86 -24.40
N THR A 95 -44.45 -37.64 -24.94
CA THR A 95 -45.20 -37.13 -26.09
C THR A 95 -44.25 -36.34 -27.01
N GLU A 96 -44.32 -36.64 -28.31
CA GLU A 96 -43.45 -36.18 -29.41
C GLU A 96 -43.95 -34.90 -30.13
N ILE A 97 -43.00 -34.00 -30.52
CA ILE A 97 -42.67 -33.43 -31.88
C ILE A 97 -43.79 -32.63 -32.63
N PRO A 98 -43.57 -31.48 -33.34
CA PRO A 98 -42.53 -31.30 -34.38
C PRO A 98 -41.86 -29.91 -34.59
N SER A 99 -40.81 -29.98 -35.43
CA SER A 99 -39.87 -28.96 -35.87
C SER A 99 -40.24 -28.25 -37.20
N THR A 100 -39.74 -27.01 -37.35
CA THR A 100 -39.35 -26.26 -38.60
C THR A 100 -40.46 -25.80 -39.59
N PRO A 101 -40.24 -24.78 -40.47
CA PRO A 101 -38.97 -24.18 -40.93
C PRO A 101 -38.89 -22.63 -41.03
N THR A 102 -37.68 -22.17 -41.37
CA THR A 102 -37.23 -20.84 -41.85
C THR A 102 -37.97 -20.34 -43.10
N PRO A 103 -37.90 -19.02 -43.38
CA PRO A 103 -37.42 -18.63 -44.72
C PRO A 103 -36.44 -17.46 -44.74
N SER A 104 -35.63 -17.45 -45.79
CA SER A 104 -34.65 -16.45 -46.22
C SER A 104 -35.30 -15.29 -47.00
N THR A 105 -34.71 -14.09 -46.98
CA THR A 105 -34.16 -13.31 -48.13
C THR A 105 -34.22 -11.77 -47.99
N SER A 106 -33.13 -11.15 -48.49
CA SER A 106 -33.02 -9.85 -49.21
C SER A 106 -33.00 -8.47 -48.51
N SER A 107 -31.78 -7.98 -48.30
CA SER A 107 -31.12 -6.81 -48.97
C SER A 107 -31.80 -5.43 -49.17
N THR A 108 -31.09 -4.40 -48.65
CA THR A 108 -30.85 -2.99 -49.14
C THR A 108 -31.88 -1.87 -48.83
N PRO A 109 -31.50 -0.56 -48.84
CA PRO A 109 -30.73 0.18 -47.82
C PRO A 109 -31.43 1.46 -47.27
N ALA A 110 -30.71 2.15 -46.37
CA ALA A 110 -31.02 3.37 -45.62
C ALA A 110 -31.46 4.63 -46.41
N PRO A 111 -32.02 5.64 -45.71
CA PRO A 111 -31.85 7.05 -46.07
C PRO A 111 -31.03 7.82 -45.02
N GLU A 112 -30.17 8.72 -45.52
CA GLU A 112 -29.59 9.86 -44.78
C GLU A 112 -30.68 10.81 -44.25
N PRO A 113 -30.31 11.71 -43.33
CA PRO A 113 -30.61 13.10 -43.65
C PRO A 113 -29.47 14.10 -43.38
N THR A 114 -29.60 15.16 -44.16
CA THR A 114 -28.81 16.36 -44.40
C THR A 114 -28.72 17.36 -43.24
N THR A 115 -27.67 18.17 -43.32
CA THR A 115 -27.28 19.37 -42.55
C THR A 115 -28.29 20.53 -42.54
N SER A 116 -28.42 21.25 -41.40
CA SER A 116 -28.16 22.71 -41.29
C SER A 116 -28.50 23.29 -39.89
N SER A 117 -27.76 24.35 -39.56
CA SER A 117 -27.67 25.15 -38.34
C SER A 117 -28.86 26.06 -38.00
N VAL A 118 -29.09 26.34 -36.71
CA VAL A 118 -29.37 27.71 -36.19
C VAL A 118 -29.12 27.82 -34.67
N VAL A 119 -28.70 29.01 -34.27
CA VAL A 119 -28.26 29.51 -32.95
C VAL A 119 -29.46 29.87 -32.05
N ALA A 120 -29.36 29.66 -30.74
CA ALA A 120 -30.07 30.46 -29.73
C ALA A 120 -29.39 30.38 -28.36
N ASP A 121 -29.03 31.54 -27.82
CA ASP A 121 -28.60 31.80 -26.45
C ASP A 121 -29.69 31.44 -25.43
N ALA A 122 -29.28 30.86 -24.29
CA ALA A 122 -30.03 30.96 -23.03
C ALA A 122 -29.08 30.84 -21.83
N VAL A 123 -28.95 31.96 -21.11
CA VAL A 123 -28.40 32.11 -19.75
C VAL A 123 -29.40 31.50 -18.76
N PHE A 124 -28.97 30.75 -17.73
CA PHE A 124 -29.18 31.05 -16.28
C PHE A 124 -28.99 29.88 -15.28
N ILE A 125 -28.51 30.31 -14.09
CA ILE A 125 -28.49 29.74 -12.71
C ILE A 125 -27.55 28.57 -12.41
N GLU A 126 -26.50 28.88 -11.66
CA GLU A 126 -25.68 27.97 -10.85
C GLU A 126 -26.41 27.70 -9.51
N GLN A 127 -26.72 26.44 -9.22
CA GLN A 127 -27.14 25.99 -7.88
C GLN A 127 -26.22 24.87 -7.40
N THR A 128 -25.58 25.14 -6.26
CA THR A 128 -24.67 24.26 -5.54
C THR A 128 -25.47 23.17 -4.81
N PRO A 129 -25.20 21.86 -5.02
CA PRO A 129 -25.84 20.84 -4.20
C PRO A 129 -25.06 20.64 -2.89
N THR A 130 -25.79 20.73 -1.78
CA THR A 130 -25.36 20.29 -0.45
C THR A 130 -25.73 18.81 -0.35
N SER A 131 -24.76 17.92 -0.14
CA SER A 131 -25.03 16.48 0.01
C SER A 131 -24.87 16.07 1.47
N THR A 132 -25.97 15.64 2.08
CA THR A 132 -26.02 15.08 3.44
C THR A 132 -26.05 13.56 3.32
N SER A 133 -25.00 12.87 3.79
CA SER A 133 -24.95 11.40 3.82
C SER A 133 -25.76 10.85 4.98
N ILE A 134 -26.68 9.91 4.72
CA ILE A 134 -27.39 9.13 5.73
C ILE A 134 -26.62 7.83 5.97
N TYR A 135 -26.11 7.65 7.20
CA TYR A 135 -25.46 6.43 7.68
C TYR A 135 -26.50 5.50 8.35
N VAL A 136 -26.51 4.23 7.97
CA VAL A 136 -27.27 3.17 8.65
C VAL A 136 -26.27 2.19 9.25
N ALA A 137 -26.30 2.08 10.59
CA ALA A 137 -25.39 1.23 11.37
C ALA A 137 -25.81 -0.25 11.35
N PRO A 138 -24.87 -1.21 11.20
CA PRO A 138 -25.14 -2.60 11.51
C PRO A 138 -25.03 -2.85 13.03
N THR A 139 -26.07 -3.47 13.60
CA THR A 139 -26.15 -3.92 14.99
C THR A 139 -25.57 -5.33 15.10
N THR A 140 -24.47 -5.51 15.82
CA THR A 140 -24.15 -6.80 16.46
C THR A 140 -23.60 -6.55 17.86
N SER A 141 -24.25 -7.21 18.82
CA SER A 141 -24.03 -7.13 20.26
C SER A 141 -23.41 -8.44 20.72
N ALA A 142 -22.24 -8.36 21.33
CA ALA A 142 -21.74 -9.32 22.31
C ALA A 142 -20.65 -8.64 23.16
N GLU A 143 -20.96 -8.41 24.43
CA GLU A 143 -20.07 -7.76 25.41
C GLU A 143 -18.89 -8.66 25.82
N PRO A 144 -17.69 -8.11 26.09
CA PRO A 144 -16.60 -8.86 26.71
C PRO A 144 -16.75 -8.89 28.25
N VAL A 145 -16.62 -10.10 28.81
CA VAL A 145 -16.60 -10.36 30.26
C VAL A 145 -15.29 -9.85 30.87
N VAL A 146 -15.40 -8.91 31.81
CA VAL A 146 -14.27 -8.35 32.58
C VAL A 146 -14.04 -9.21 33.83
N VAL A 147 -12.84 -9.77 33.99
CA VAL A 147 -12.41 -10.42 35.25
C VAL A 147 -11.42 -9.49 35.97
N PRO A 148 -11.73 -9.01 37.20
CA PRO A 148 -10.81 -8.15 37.94
C PRO A 148 -9.69 -8.98 38.57
N THR A 149 -8.43 -8.63 38.27
CA THR A 149 -7.27 -9.19 38.98
C THR A 149 -6.71 -8.12 39.92
N THR A 150 -6.74 -8.40 41.21
CA THR A 150 -6.28 -7.54 42.30
C THR A 150 -4.76 -7.45 42.32
N LEU A 151 -4.19 -6.23 42.24
CA LEU A 151 -2.76 -5.99 42.47
C LEU A 151 -2.48 -5.91 43.98
N GLN A 152 -1.58 -6.75 44.48
CA GLN A 152 -1.03 -6.64 45.83
C GLN A 152 0.25 -5.79 45.81
N SER A 153 0.31 -4.80 46.69
CA SER A 153 1.48 -3.95 46.91
C SER A 153 2.52 -4.68 47.78
N VAL A 154 3.74 -4.86 47.25
CA VAL A 154 4.90 -5.33 48.02
C VAL A 154 5.74 -4.12 48.41
N VAL A 155 5.85 -3.86 49.72
CA VAL A 155 6.73 -2.85 50.30
C VAL A 155 8.08 -3.49 50.57
N ILE A 156 9.15 -2.98 49.95
CA ILE A 156 10.54 -3.39 50.23
C ILE A 156 11.18 -2.31 51.12
N PRO A 157 11.84 -2.66 52.24
CA PRO A 157 12.49 -1.70 53.13
C PRO A 157 13.81 -1.17 52.54
N PRO A 158 14.26 0.04 52.91
CA PRO A 158 15.45 0.64 52.32
C PRO A 158 16.73 0.05 52.96
N THR A 159 17.61 -0.51 52.12
CA THR A 159 18.99 -0.81 52.49
C THR A 159 19.90 0.32 52.01
N THR A 160 20.51 1.03 52.96
CA THR A 160 21.56 2.01 52.71
C THR A 160 22.84 1.32 52.25
N SER A 161 23.27 1.58 51.01
CA SER A 161 24.62 1.27 50.54
C SER A 161 25.26 2.51 49.94
N SER A 162 26.42 2.86 50.47
CA SER A 162 27.27 3.97 50.02
C SER A 162 27.78 3.69 48.60
N ALA A 163 27.47 4.58 47.66
CA ALA A 163 27.98 4.53 46.29
C ALA A 163 29.22 5.41 46.17
N ALA A 164 30.30 4.82 45.65
CA ALA A 164 31.51 5.50 45.22
C ALA A 164 31.24 6.46 44.04
N PRO A 165 32.07 7.48 43.79
CA PRO A 165 31.78 8.48 42.76
C PRO A 165 31.84 7.84 41.38
N VAL A 166 30.72 7.91 40.66
CA VAL A 166 30.63 7.54 39.24
C VAL A 166 31.36 8.64 38.46
N ALA A 167 32.39 8.26 37.72
CA ALA A 167 33.06 9.16 36.80
C ALA A 167 32.07 9.54 35.69
N THR A 168 31.79 10.84 35.57
CA THR A 168 30.99 11.42 34.51
C THR A 168 31.77 11.33 33.20
N THR A 169 31.58 10.27 32.43
CA THR A 169 31.91 10.28 31.00
C THR A 169 30.93 11.25 30.34
N ALA A 170 31.47 12.36 29.83
CA ALA A 170 30.73 13.24 28.93
C ALA A 170 30.20 12.41 27.73
N PRO A 171 28.97 12.65 27.26
CA PRO A 171 28.48 11.97 26.07
C PRO A 171 29.39 12.35 24.91
N SER A 172 30.07 11.36 24.34
CA SER A 172 30.61 11.47 23.00
C SER A 172 29.43 11.65 22.06
N THR A 173 29.27 12.83 21.47
CA THR A 173 28.36 13.08 20.34
C THR A 173 28.90 12.31 19.12
N SER A 174 28.76 10.99 19.14
CA SER A 174 28.85 10.18 17.92
C SER A 174 27.63 10.52 17.09
N SER A 175 27.83 10.89 15.82
CA SER A 175 26.72 11.10 14.90
C SER A 175 25.81 9.88 14.91
N SER A 176 24.50 10.10 15.04
CA SER A 176 23.53 9.00 14.99
C SER A 176 23.55 8.30 13.64
N GLY A 177 23.96 9.05 12.59
CA GLY A 177 23.99 8.60 11.21
C GLY A 177 22.62 8.31 10.63
N LYS A 178 21.54 8.71 11.31
CA LYS A 178 20.14 8.40 10.93
C LYS A 178 19.58 9.36 9.89
N ARG A 179 20.13 10.58 9.80
CA ARG A 179 19.59 11.68 8.99
C ARG A 179 19.87 11.49 7.50
N GLY A 180 18.84 11.67 6.68
CA GLY A 180 18.88 11.49 5.23
C GLY A 180 18.41 12.70 4.45
N LEU A 181 18.55 12.63 3.13
CA LEU A 181 18.12 13.67 2.19
C LEU A 181 17.09 13.09 1.22
N ALA A 182 15.83 13.53 1.33
CA ALA A 182 14.82 13.35 0.30
C ALA A 182 15.01 14.44 -0.77
N TYR A 183 15.20 14.13 -2.04
CA TYR A 183 15.53 15.14 -3.06
C TYR A 183 14.97 14.84 -4.44
N ASN A 184 14.77 15.89 -5.24
CA ASN A 184 14.53 15.77 -6.68
C ASN A 184 15.76 16.19 -7.49
N ASP A 185 16.42 17.27 -7.09
CA ASP A 185 17.63 17.80 -7.73
C ASP A 185 18.89 17.40 -6.94
N ALA A 186 19.66 16.47 -7.51
CA ALA A 186 20.91 15.96 -6.94
C ALA A 186 21.97 17.05 -6.70
N SER A 187 21.93 18.17 -7.45
CA SER A 187 22.92 19.24 -7.32
C SER A 187 22.82 19.98 -5.98
N LEU A 188 21.62 20.00 -5.38
CA LEU A 188 21.34 20.67 -4.11
C LEU A 188 21.95 19.94 -2.91
N LEU A 189 22.28 18.65 -3.06
CA LEU A 189 22.88 17.85 -1.98
C LEU A 189 24.27 18.36 -1.58
N SER A 190 24.95 19.10 -2.46
CA SER A 190 26.25 19.72 -2.18
C SER A 190 26.22 20.64 -0.96
N ALA A 191 25.08 21.28 -0.69
CA ALA A 191 24.87 22.14 0.48
C ALA A 191 24.99 21.40 1.83
N PHE A 192 24.80 20.08 1.84
CA PHE A 192 24.82 19.24 3.04
C PHE A 192 26.15 18.52 3.28
N THR A 193 27.16 18.69 2.42
CA THR A 193 28.43 17.93 2.50
C THR A 193 29.24 18.16 3.77
N SER A 194 28.96 19.23 4.51
CA SER A 194 29.58 19.53 5.81
C SER A 194 28.77 19.01 7.02
N ALA A 195 27.58 18.46 6.81
CA ALA A 195 26.71 17.95 7.87
C ALA A 195 27.03 16.46 8.14
N SER A 196 27.83 16.18 9.18
CA SER A 196 28.32 14.83 9.49
C SER A 196 27.24 13.84 9.93
N ASP A 197 26.10 14.33 10.38
CA ASP A 197 24.96 13.50 10.80
C ASP A 197 24.10 13.02 9.61
N VAL A 198 24.29 13.63 8.44
CA VAL A 198 23.58 13.29 7.20
C VAL A 198 24.40 12.29 6.39
N THR A 199 23.86 11.08 6.20
CA THR A 199 24.66 9.95 5.69
C THR A 199 24.06 9.25 4.47
N TRP A 200 22.81 9.52 4.13
CA TRP A 200 22.10 8.82 3.06
C TRP A 200 21.12 9.75 2.32
N ALA A 201 20.70 9.34 1.12
CA ALA A 201 19.79 10.11 0.30
C ALA A 201 18.89 9.20 -0.55
N TYR A 202 17.68 9.66 -0.87
CA TYR A 202 16.76 9.00 -1.80
C TYR A 202 15.94 10.05 -2.57
N ASN A 203 15.40 9.68 -3.73
CA ASN A 203 14.75 10.62 -4.66
C ASN A 203 13.43 10.11 -5.26
N TRP A 204 12.75 9.20 -4.57
CA TRP A 204 11.56 8.49 -5.07
C TRP A 204 11.76 7.67 -6.36
N GLY A 205 12.97 7.67 -6.92
CA GLY A 205 13.32 6.94 -8.13
C GLY A 205 14.12 5.68 -7.84
N SER A 206 14.26 4.85 -8.88
CA SER A 206 15.15 3.68 -8.85
C SER A 206 16.60 4.05 -9.15
N THR A 207 16.85 5.19 -9.78
CA THR A 207 18.20 5.66 -10.16
C THR A 207 18.45 7.10 -9.73
N THR A 208 19.73 7.46 -9.63
CA THR A 208 20.17 8.82 -9.37
C THR A 208 21.30 9.24 -10.33
N PRO A 209 21.37 10.51 -10.73
CA PRO A 209 22.63 11.13 -11.16
C PRO A 209 23.71 11.02 -10.07
N SER A 210 24.96 11.33 -10.42
CA SER A 210 26.04 11.39 -9.43
C SER A 210 25.70 12.34 -8.28
N ILE A 211 25.78 11.83 -7.05
CA ILE A 211 25.63 12.59 -5.81
C ILE A 211 26.97 12.69 -5.08
N PRO A 212 27.13 13.60 -4.10
CA PRO A 212 28.31 13.64 -3.26
C PRO A 212 28.58 12.28 -2.57
N SER A 213 29.85 11.84 -2.55
CA SER A 213 30.24 10.49 -2.11
C SER A 213 30.03 10.20 -0.63
N ASN A 214 29.75 11.23 0.17
CA ASN A 214 29.44 11.11 1.59
C ASN A 214 28.01 10.63 1.86
N PHE A 215 27.16 10.55 0.83
CA PHE A 215 25.79 10.06 0.95
C PHE A 215 25.63 8.70 0.26
N GLU A 216 25.10 7.72 0.99
CA GLU A 216 24.60 6.47 0.40
C GLU A 216 23.28 6.75 -0.34
N TYR A 217 23.22 6.45 -1.64
CA TYR A 217 21.94 6.46 -2.36
C TYR A 217 21.11 5.23 -1.97
N THR A 218 19.80 5.42 -1.73
CA THR A 218 18.85 4.31 -1.52
C THR A 218 17.82 4.32 -2.64
N PRO A 219 17.82 3.33 -3.56
CA PRO A 219 16.86 3.26 -4.65
C PRO A 219 15.47 2.88 -4.12
N MET A 220 14.44 3.40 -4.77
CA MET A 220 13.03 3.09 -4.49
C MET A 220 12.37 2.45 -5.71
N LEU A 221 11.65 1.35 -5.50
CA LEU A 221 10.65 0.89 -6.44
C LEU A 221 9.34 1.60 -6.11
N TRP A 222 9.06 2.70 -6.81
CA TRP A 222 7.97 3.62 -6.46
C TRP A 222 6.59 2.97 -6.53
N GLY A 223 6.34 2.12 -7.54
CA GLY A 223 5.06 1.46 -7.75
C GLY A 223 5.20 0.21 -8.63
N LEU A 224 4.06 -0.28 -9.13
CA LEU A 224 4.00 -1.46 -10.00
C LEU A 224 3.66 -1.13 -11.46
N LEU A 225 3.61 0.16 -11.82
CA LEU A 225 3.38 0.55 -13.20
C LEU A 225 4.59 0.13 -14.07
N PRO A 226 4.40 -0.17 -15.37
CA PRO A 226 5.49 -0.61 -16.25
C PRO A 226 6.73 0.32 -16.26
N GLY A 227 6.52 1.62 -16.06
CA GLY A 227 7.61 2.60 -15.96
C GLY A 227 8.49 2.41 -14.73
N ASP A 228 7.94 1.95 -13.61
CA ASP A 228 8.65 1.76 -12.34
C ASP A 228 9.40 0.43 -12.31
N ILE A 229 8.73 -0.65 -12.73
CA ILE A 229 9.30 -2.00 -12.69
C ILE A 229 10.29 -2.26 -13.83
N GLY A 230 10.19 -1.51 -14.93
CA GLY A 230 10.89 -1.80 -16.19
C GLY A 230 12.42 -1.76 -16.07
N ASN A 231 12.96 -0.86 -15.25
CA ASN A 231 14.40 -0.73 -15.01
C ASN A 231 14.85 -1.23 -13.63
N TRP A 232 13.94 -1.74 -12.80
CA TRP A 232 14.22 -2.00 -11.38
C TRP A 232 15.41 -2.91 -11.15
N ALA A 233 15.52 -4.02 -11.89
CA ALA A 233 16.61 -4.97 -11.68
C ALA A 233 18.00 -4.41 -12.02
N GLU A 234 18.11 -3.65 -13.11
CA GLU A 234 19.36 -2.99 -13.52
C GLU A 234 19.72 -1.86 -12.54
N ALA A 235 18.72 -1.10 -12.10
CA ALA A 235 18.87 -0.03 -11.13
C ALA A 235 19.37 -0.55 -9.79
N VAL A 236 18.79 -1.64 -9.27
CA VAL A 236 19.27 -2.31 -8.04
C VAL A 236 20.69 -2.81 -8.20
N ALA A 237 21.02 -3.49 -9.31
CA ALA A 237 22.38 -3.97 -9.54
C ALA A 237 23.41 -2.83 -9.52
N THR A 238 23.08 -1.70 -10.15
CA THR A 238 23.91 -0.49 -10.16
C THR A 238 24.04 0.11 -8.76
N ALA A 239 22.92 0.26 -8.05
CA ALA A 239 22.89 0.83 -6.70
C ALA A 239 23.73 0.00 -5.71
N LEU A 240 23.59 -1.34 -5.73
CA LEU A 240 24.37 -2.24 -4.87
C LEU A 240 25.86 -2.19 -5.20
N ALA A 241 26.22 -2.13 -6.49
CA ALA A 241 27.61 -1.95 -6.90
C ALA A 241 28.19 -0.58 -6.46
N GLY A 242 27.33 0.43 -6.36
CA GLY A 242 27.64 1.76 -5.82
C GLY A 242 27.67 1.84 -4.30
N GLY A 243 27.43 0.74 -3.57
CA GLY A 243 27.49 0.68 -2.11
C GLY A 243 26.16 0.88 -1.40
N SER A 244 25.03 0.88 -2.11
CA SER A 244 23.70 0.90 -1.50
C SER A 244 23.49 -0.36 -0.68
N THR A 245 22.96 -0.22 0.53
CA THR A 245 22.74 -1.31 1.49
C THR A 245 21.26 -1.60 1.74
N HIS A 246 20.39 -0.69 1.31
CA HIS A 246 18.94 -0.75 1.49
C HIS A 246 18.21 -0.57 0.16
N LEU A 247 17.00 -1.11 0.06
CA LEU A 247 16.06 -0.89 -1.05
C LEU A 247 14.69 -0.50 -0.49
N LEU A 248 14.14 0.62 -0.97
CA LEU A 248 12.80 1.10 -0.62
C LEU A 248 11.75 0.50 -1.57
N ALA A 249 10.62 0.09 -1.02
CA ALA A 249 9.46 -0.34 -1.80
C ALA A 249 8.46 0.82 -2.00
N PHE A 250 7.23 0.48 -2.39
CA PHE A 250 6.25 1.38 -3.00
C PHE A 250 5.94 2.63 -2.17
N ASN A 251 5.78 3.76 -2.86
CA ASN A 251 5.50 5.06 -2.28
C ASN A 251 3.99 5.29 -2.12
N GLU A 252 3.54 5.43 -0.88
CA GLU A 252 2.15 5.71 -0.52
C GLU A 252 1.15 4.84 -1.30
N PRO A 253 1.30 3.51 -1.27
CA PRO A 253 0.38 2.62 -1.96
C PRO A 253 -1.06 2.76 -1.43
N ASP A 254 -1.21 3.24 -0.21
CA ASP A 254 -2.48 3.52 0.44
C ASP A 254 -3.19 4.78 -0.09
N TYR A 255 -2.54 5.58 -0.94
CA TYR A 255 -3.11 6.82 -1.47
C TYR A 255 -3.27 6.78 -2.99
N SER A 256 -4.46 7.19 -3.46
CA SER A 256 -4.84 7.10 -4.88
C SER A 256 -4.10 8.06 -5.80
N GLY A 257 -3.48 9.11 -5.24
CA GLY A 257 -2.63 10.05 -5.97
C GLY A 257 -1.18 9.57 -6.17
N GLN A 258 -0.84 8.38 -5.65
CA GLN A 258 0.53 7.86 -5.59
C GLN A 258 0.57 6.44 -6.18
N ALA A 259 1.29 5.49 -5.57
CA ALA A 259 1.40 4.14 -6.12
C ALA A 259 0.04 3.42 -6.21
N ASN A 260 -0.92 3.77 -5.34
CA ASN A 260 -2.31 3.34 -5.39
C ASN A 260 -2.46 1.81 -5.56
N LEU A 261 -2.00 1.06 -4.56
CA LEU A 261 -2.02 -0.41 -4.55
C LEU A 261 -2.80 -0.92 -3.33
N GLY A 262 -3.67 -1.90 -3.56
CA GLY A 262 -4.24 -2.66 -2.45
C GLY A 262 -3.15 -3.44 -1.71
N TYR A 263 -3.29 -3.66 -0.40
CA TYR A 263 -2.27 -4.34 0.41
C TYR A 263 -1.90 -5.75 -0.12
N ALA A 264 -2.86 -6.47 -0.71
CA ALA A 264 -2.62 -7.81 -1.28
C ALA A 264 -1.84 -7.74 -2.60
N GLU A 265 -2.15 -6.76 -3.46
CA GLU A 265 -1.41 -6.49 -4.68
C GLU A 265 0.03 -6.06 -4.36
N ALA A 266 0.20 -5.16 -3.39
CA ALA A 266 1.50 -4.77 -2.91
C ALA A 266 2.30 -5.95 -2.34
N ALA A 267 1.68 -6.87 -1.60
CA ALA A 267 2.37 -8.09 -1.12
C ALA A 267 2.87 -8.97 -2.27
N ALA A 268 2.04 -9.19 -3.30
CA ALA A 268 2.45 -9.95 -4.49
C ALA A 268 3.57 -9.25 -5.27
N GLY A 269 3.47 -7.93 -5.45
CA GLY A 269 4.51 -7.11 -6.06
C GLY A 269 5.82 -7.16 -5.26
N TYR A 270 5.74 -7.10 -3.93
CA TYR A 270 6.90 -7.15 -3.04
C TYR A 270 7.63 -8.50 -3.16
N LEU A 271 6.87 -9.61 -3.16
CA LEU A 271 7.43 -10.95 -3.40
C LEU A 271 8.11 -11.07 -4.77
N THR A 272 7.56 -10.41 -5.79
CA THR A 272 8.09 -10.48 -7.15
C THR A 272 9.34 -9.63 -7.33
N TYR A 273 9.31 -8.38 -6.83
CA TYR A 273 10.29 -7.36 -7.18
C TYR A 273 11.25 -6.99 -6.04
N MET A 274 10.91 -7.22 -4.78
CA MET A 274 11.78 -6.91 -3.63
C MET A 274 12.46 -8.16 -3.07
N GLN A 275 11.69 -9.24 -2.84
CA GLN A 275 12.17 -10.48 -2.23
C GLN A 275 13.44 -11.08 -2.88
N PRO A 276 13.65 -11.02 -4.22
CA PRO A 276 14.88 -11.54 -4.83
C PRO A 276 16.19 -10.91 -4.31
N TYR A 277 16.10 -9.75 -3.64
CA TYR A 277 17.24 -9.00 -3.12
C TYR A 277 17.46 -9.16 -1.61
N ALA A 278 16.64 -9.95 -0.91
CA ALA A 278 16.67 -10.11 0.55
C ALA A 278 18.01 -10.63 1.11
N SER A 279 18.83 -11.30 0.29
CA SER A 279 20.17 -11.78 0.66
C SER A 279 21.30 -10.80 0.31
N LYS A 280 20.98 -9.69 -0.37
CA LYS A 280 21.95 -8.73 -0.92
C LYS A 280 21.83 -7.35 -0.29
N ALA A 281 20.63 -6.98 0.16
CA ALA A 281 20.33 -5.71 0.78
C ALA A 281 19.24 -5.85 1.83
N LYS A 282 19.11 -4.85 2.68
CA LYS A 282 18.01 -4.70 3.61
C LYS A 282 16.78 -4.17 2.88
N LEU A 283 15.66 -4.87 3.03
CA LEU A 283 14.43 -4.51 2.32
C LEU A 283 13.53 -3.69 3.24
N VAL A 284 13.17 -2.50 2.79
CA VAL A 284 12.25 -1.60 3.49
C VAL A 284 10.84 -1.82 2.95
N SER A 285 9.83 -1.79 3.82
CA SER A 285 8.43 -1.92 3.44
C SER A 285 7.99 -0.81 2.46
N PRO A 286 6.81 -0.94 1.84
CA PRO A 286 6.13 0.21 1.26
C PRO A 286 5.95 1.31 2.32
N ALA A 287 6.08 2.56 1.90
CA ALA A 287 5.96 3.72 2.77
C ALA A 287 4.52 4.21 2.77
N VAL A 288 3.82 4.14 3.91
CA VAL A 288 2.41 4.54 4.00
C VAL A 288 2.25 5.98 4.48
N THR A 289 1.15 6.62 4.09
CA THR A 289 0.76 7.94 4.62
C THR A 289 0.43 7.89 6.12
N ASN A 290 0.24 9.05 6.75
CA ASN A 290 -0.40 9.17 8.07
C ASN A 290 -1.94 9.25 8.02
N GLY A 291 -2.55 8.80 6.91
CA GLY A 291 -4.00 8.74 6.72
C GLY A 291 -4.72 7.79 7.68
N GLY A 292 -6.01 8.07 7.93
CA GLY A 292 -6.90 7.22 8.72
C GLY A 292 -7.71 6.23 7.88
N GLY A 293 -8.59 5.47 8.54
CA GLY A 293 -9.47 4.52 7.87
C GLY A 293 -8.71 3.33 7.31
N GLU A 294 -8.87 3.05 6.01
CA GLU A 294 -8.16 1.96 5.31
C GLU A 294 -6.73 2.34 4.89
N MET A 295 -6.34 3.61 5.04
CA MET A 295 -5.00 4.11 4.73
C MET A 295 -4.03 3.95 5.92
N GLY A 296 -2.78 4.37 5.73
CA GLY A 296 -1.78 4.48 6.77
C GLY A 296 -1.53 3.18 7.52
N LEU A 297 -1.63 3.23 8.84
CA LEU A 297 -1.29 2.10 9.71
C LEU A 297 -2.23 0.89 9.55
N THR A 298 -3.46 1.11 9.09
CA THR A 298 -4.40 0.02 8.76
C THR A 298 -3.92 -0.72 7.52
N TRP A 299 -3.61 0.01 6.45
CA TRP A 299 -3.04 -0.56 5.22
C TRP A 299 -1.75 -1.33 5.54
N LEU A 300 -0.86 -0.72 6.31
CA LEU A 300 0.42 -1.32 6.70
C LEU A 300 0.22 -2.64 7.44
N SER A 301 -0.65 -2.67 8.45
CA SER A 301 -0.91 -3.90 9.23
C SER A 301 -1.45 -5.02 8.34
N ASN A 302 -2.34 -4.69 7.40
CA ASN A 302 -2.87 -5.65 6.44
C ASN A 302 -1.78 -6.16 5.48
N PHE A 303 -0.91 -5.28 5.00
CA PHE A 303 0.24 -5.66 4.17
C PHE A 303 1.20 -6.59 4.91
N ILE A 304 1.57 -6.25 6.16
CA ILE A 304 2.44 -7.11 6.99
C ILE A 304 1.82 -8.49 7.19
N GLY A 305 0.50 -8.57 7.39
CA GLY A 305 -0.23 -9.84 7.48
C GLY A 305 -0.26 -10.64 6.18
N ALA A 306 -0.49 -9.97 5.05
CA ALA A 306 -0.54 -10.60 3.72
C ALA A 306 0.85 -11.08 3.26
N CYS A 307 1.91 -10.38 3.64
CA CYS A 307 3.30 -10.66 3.24
C CYS A 307 4.03 -11.56 4.25
N SER A 308 3.36 -12.59 4.80
CA SER A 308 3.92 -13.43 5.88
C SER A 308 5.21 -14.18 5.51
N SER A 309 5.45 -14.43 4.22
CA SER A 309 6.68 -15.04 3.69
C SER A 309 7.73 -14.04 3.22
N CYS A 310 7.46 -12.73 3.35
CA CYS A 310 8.35 -11.67 2.87
C CYS A 310 9.45 -11.37 3.89
N THR A 311 10.64 -11.10 3.36
CA THR A 311 11.71 -10.50 4.15
C THR A 311 11.48 -9.00 4.17
N ILE A 312 11.04 -8.48 5.31
CA ILE A 312 10.88 -7.04 5.57
C ILE A 312 11.80 -6.73 6.75
N ASP A 313 12.91 -6.05 6.48
CA ASP A 313 13.90 -5.69 7.50
C ASP A 313 13.50 -4.42 8.26
N LYS A 314 12.89 -3.46 7.56
CA LYS A 314 12.54 -2.11 8.04
C LYS A 314 11.16 -1.70 7.55
N VAL A 315 10.54 -0.76 8.24
CA VAL A 315 9.20 -0.24 7.89
C VAL A 315 9.27 1.25 7.60
N ALA A 316 8.88 1.64 6.39
CA ALA A 316 8.83 3.03 5.96
C ALA A 316 7.49 3.68 6.31
N ILE A 317 7.53 4.92 6.79
CA ILE A 317 6.37 5.67 7.29
C ILE A 317 6.51 7.14 6.91
N HIS A 318 5.41 7.76 6.48
CA HIS A 318 5.31 9.19 6.26
C HIS A 318 4.47 9.89 7.33
N TRP A 319 4.75 11.16 7.57
CA TRP A 319 3.95 11.97 8.47
C TRP A 319 3.84 13.43 8.02
N TYR A 320 2.61 13.86 7.79
CA TYR A 320 2.25 15.25 7.49
C TYR A 320 1.08 15.65 8.38
N ASN A 321 1.35 16.23 9.55
CA ASN A 321 0.29 16.67 10.46
C ASN A 321 0.69 17.87 11.33
N GLY A 322 1.25 18.90 10.69
CA GLY A 322 1.60 20.16 11.35
C GLY A 322 2.86 20.06 12.21
N GLY A 323 3.02 20.93 13.21
CA GLY A 323 4.21 20.98 14.08
C GLY A 323 4.04 20.31 15.44
N ASP A 324 3.08 19.40 15.62
CA ASP A 324 2.85 18.74 16.92
C ASP A 324 3.82 17.57 17.14
N ALA A 325 4.91 17.85 17.85
CA ALA A 325 5.94 16.88 18.19
C ALA A 325 5.44 15.73 19.08
N ALA A 326 4.43 15.97 19.93
CA ALA A 326 3.88 14.91 20.78
C ALA A 326 3.05 13.93 19.94
N ALA A 327 2.22 14.45 19.03
CA ALA A 327 1.46 13.63 18.09
C ALA A 327 2.37 12.84 17.13
N PHE A 328 3.47 13.45 16.67
CA PHE A 328 4.49 12.76 15.88
C PHE A 328 5.06 11.55 16.63
N LYS A 329 5.54 11.76 17.86
CA LYS A 329 6.13 10.70 18.71
C LYS A 329 5.14 9.56 18.99
N GLU A 330 3.89 9.91 19.32
CA GLU A 330 2.82 8.93 19.54
C GLU A 330 2.54 8.11 18.26
N TYR A 331 2.47 8.77 17.11
CA TYR A 331 2.24 8.10 15.84
C TYR A 331 3.37 7.13 15.49
N MET A 332 4.63 7.50 15.73
CA MET A 332 5.78 6.60 15.50
C MET A 332 5.77 5.37 16.40
N ALA A 333 5.33 5.49 17.66
CA ALA A 333 5.15 4.31 18.53
C ALA A 333 4.04 3.36 18.01
N LYS A 334 2.94 3.91 17.48
CA LYS A 334 1.88 3.11 16.84
C LYS A 334 2.37 2.47 15.55
N ALA A 335 3.11 3.21 14.73
CA ALA A 335 3.69 2.73 13.49
C ALA A 335 4.68 1.58 13.72
N TYR A 336 5.53 1.69 14.76
CA TYR A 336 6.43 0.61 15.16
C TYR A 336 5.68 -0.67 15.49
N THR A 337 4.56 -0.57 16.20
CA THR A 337 3.71 -1.72 16.54
C THR A 337 3.02 -2.29 15.30
N ALA A 338 2.41 -1.45 14.46
CA ALA A 338 1.74 -1.84 13.21
C ALA A 338 2.70 -2.52 12.22
N GLY A 339 3.96 -2.07 12.18
CA GLY A 339 5.04 -2.65 11.39
C GLY A 339 5.58 -3.98 11.91
N GLY A 340 5.00 -4.54 12.97
CA GLY A 340 5.46 -5.77 13.61
C GLY A 340 6.77 -5.60 14.37
N ASN A 341 6.93 -4.45 15.04
CA ASN A 341 8.09 -4.13 15.90
C ASN A 341 9.43 -4.13 15.16
N ARG A 342 9.40 -3.81 13.86
CA ARG A 342 10.60 -3.63 13.02
C ARG A 342 11.10 -2.19 13.07
N PRO A 343 12.42 -1.94 12.94
CA PRO A 343 12.93 -0.58 12.93
C PRO A 343 12.29 0.27 11.84
N LEU A 344 12.01 1.51 12.20
CA LEU A 344 11.32 2.49 11.35
C LEU A 344 12.31 3.29 10.53
N TRP A 345 11.87 3.56 9.30
CA TRP A 345 12.41 4.55 8.40
C TRP A 345 11.35 5.63 8.22
N ILE A 346 11.60 6.84 8.73
CA ILE A 346 10.67 7.96 8.59
C ILE A 346 11.09 8.70 7.33
N THR A 347 10.72 8.15 6.17
CA THR A 347 11.22 8.59 4.87
C THR A 347 10.68 9.96 4.48
N GLU A 348 9.54 10.36 5.04
CA GLU A 348 9.01 11.71 4.93
C GLU A 348 8.42 12.16 6.25
N PHE A 349 8.78 13.37 6.67
CA PHE A 349 8.04 14.11 7.68
C PHE A 349 8.16 15.59 7.40
N GLU A 350 7.07 16.33 7.62
CA GLU A 350 7.02 17.77 7.40
C GLU A 350 6.16 18.44 8.47
N ALA A 351 6.62 19.61 8.92
CA ALA A 351 5.80 20.50 9.73
C ALA A 351 5.26 21.66 8.89
N ALA A 352 4.02 22.05 9.15
CA ALA A 352 3.45 23.29 8.64
C ALA A 352 3.71 24.45 9.62
N GLY A 353 3.72 25.68 9.11
CA GLY A 353 3.91 26.88 9.92
C GLY A 353 4.99 27.79 9.36
N THR A 354 5.41 28.78 10.14
CA THR A 354 6.56 29.63 9.81
C THR A 354 7.86 28.85 9.91
N ASP A 355 8.94 29.38 9.31
CA ASP A 355 10.28 28.78 9.41
C ASP A 355 10.70 28.54 10.86
N GLU A 356 10.33 29.43 11.79
CA GLU A 356 10.61 29.27 13.21
C GLU A 356 9.82 28.14 13.86
N GLU A 357 8.55 27.97 13.50
CA GLU A 357 7.71 26.87 14.00
C GLU A 357 8.22 25.52 13.48
N GLN A 358 8.58 25.46 12.20
CA GLN A 358 9.18 24.27 11.59
C GLN A 358 10.55 23.96 12.20
N ALA A 359 11.39 24.97 12.45
CA ALA A 359 12.69 24.78 13.08
C ALA A 359 12.58 24.29 14.53
N ALA A 360 11.60 24.80 15.29
CA ALA A 360 11.33 24.32 16.65
C ALA A 360 10.88 22.85 16.65
N PHE A 361 9.97 22.49 15.74
CA PHE A 361 9.55 21.10 15.56
C PHE A 361 10.75 20.20 15.20
N LEU A 362 11.54 20.57 14.18
CA LEU A 362 12.71 19.81 13.76
C LEU A 362 13.70 19.58 14.90
N THR A 363 14.02 20.63 15.66
CA THR A 363 14.94 20.55 16.81
C THR A 363 14.45 19.51 17.82
N GLU A 364 13.15 19.51 18.13
CA GLU A 364 12.60 18.58 19.11
C GLU A 364 12.52 17.14 18.58
N VAL A 365 12.00 16.94 17.38
CA VAL A 365 11.76 15.57 16.88
C VAL A 365 13.05 14.90 16.44
N MET A 366 14.02 15.61 15.87
CA MET A 366 15.28 14.99 15.44
C MET A 366 16.11 14.52 16.64
N ALA A 367 16.24 15.35 17.68
CA ALA A 367 16.90 14.93 18.92
C ALA A 367 16.26 13.66 19.51
N TRP A 368 14.92 13.60 19.50
CA TRP A 368 14.20 12.41 19.94
C TRP A 368 14.42 11.20 19.02
N MET A 369 14.39 11.37 17.69
CA MET A 369 14.63 10.28 16.74
C MET A 369 16.05 9.73 16.85
N ASP A 370 17.04 10.59 17.11
CA ASP A 370 18.43 10.21 17.31
C ASP A 370 18.61 9.32 18.56
N GLU A 371 17.88 9.60 19.64
CA GLU A 371 17.87 8.81 20.88
C GLU A 371 16.95 7.57 20.85
N THR A 372 16.05 7.47 19.87
CA THR A 372 15.05 6.39 19.82
C THR A 372 15.56 5.16 19.07
N ASP A 373 15.76 4.04 19.79
CA ASP A 373 16.36 2.81 19.26
C ASP A 373 15.62 2.19 18.06
N TYR A 374 14.29 2.27 18.04
CA TYR A 374 13.50 1.69 16.94
C TYR A 374 13.42 2.59 15.71
N ILE A 375 14.04 3.78 15.73
CA ILE A 375 14.17 4.63 14.54
C ILE A 375 15.57 4.44 14.01
N GLU A 376 15.66 3.94 12.77
CA GLU A 376 16.94 3.67 12.12
C GLU A 376 17.35 4.79 11.18
N ARG A 377 16.41 5.35 10.42
CA ARG A 377 16.67 6.46 9.49
C ARG A 377 15.47 7.39 9.39
N TYR A 378 15.73 8.66 9.07
CA TYR A 378 14.69 9.64 8.78
C TYR A 378 15.15 10.67 7.75
N ALA A 379 14.21 11.23 6.97
CA ALA A 379 14.48 12.31 6.01
C ALA A 379 13.34 13.34 6.04
N TYR A 380 13.67 14.61 6.28
CA TYR A 380 12.68 15.69 6.22
C TYR A 380 12.24 15.90 4.78
N PHE A 381 10.97 16.25 4.57
CA PHE A 381 10.44 16.57 3.27
C PHE A 381 10.59 18.09 2.99
N MET A 382 11.48 18.54 2.11
CA MET A 382 12.52 17.82 1.36
C MET A 382 13.64 18.80 0.96
N VAL A 383 14.74 18.27 0.42
CA VAL A 383 15.78 19.10 -0.21
C VAL A 383 15.24 19.72 -1.49
N ALA A 384 14.91 21.01 -1.40
CA ALA A 384 14.45 21.83 -2.51
C ALA A 384 14.83 23.29 -2.30
N GLU A 385 14.94 24.04 -3.40
CA GLU A 385 15.08 25.50 -3.37
C GLU A 385 13.86 26.14 -2.70
N GLY A 386 14.10 27.06 -1.77
CA GLY A 386 13.04 27.69 -0.98
C GLY A 386 12.50 26.81 0.17
N ASN A 387 13.02 25.59 0.33
CA ASN A 387 12.80 24.75 1.51
C ASN A 387 14.11 24.64 2.29
N LEU A 388 14.79 23.49 2.25
CA LEU A 388 16.06 23.29 2.96
C LEU A 388 17.27 23.99 2.31
N VAL A 389 17.14 24.47 1.08
CA VAL A 389 18.21 25.11 0.32
C VAL A 389 17.78 26.49 -0.16
N SER A 390 18.72 27.44 -0.16
CA SER A 390 18.59 28.75 -0.80
C SER A 390 19.82 29.01 -1.68
N GLY A 391 19.61 28.97 -3.00
CA GLY A 391 20.65 28.97 -4.01
C GLY A 391 21.57 27.76 -3.89
N THR A 392 22.83 27.98 -3.48
CA THR A 392 23.83 26.92 -3.29
C THR A 392 24.16 26.67 -1.82
N SER A 393 23.38 27.23 -0.89
CA SER A 393 23.61 27.18 0.56
C SER A 393 22.38 26.67 1.30
N LEU A 394 22.55 26.23 2.53
CA LEU A 394 21.42 25.90 3.39
C LEU A 394 20.55 27.13 3.64
N SER A 395 19.24 26.94 3.65
CA SER A 395 18.31 27.94 4.20
C SER A 395 18.42 27.98 5.74
N SER A 396 17.65 28.85 6.40
CA SER A 396 17.51 28.83 7.87
C SER A 396 17.01 27.48 8.37
N LEU A 397 15.98 26.94 7.72
CA LEU A 397 15.44 25.62 8.04
C LEU A 397 16.44 24.50 7.70
N GLY A 398 17.11 24.59 6.55
CA GLY A 398 18.18 23.67 6.16
C GLY A 398 19.35 23.64 7.14
N SER A 399 19.71 24.79 7.69
CA SER A 399 20.74 24.91 8.73
C SER A 399 20.30 24.22 10.02
N THR A 400 19.04 24.40 10.42
CA THR A 400 18.43 23.68 11.54
C THR A 400 18.49 22.17 11.30
N TYR A 401 18.03 21.72 10.12
CA TYR A 401 18.06 20.33 9.72
C TYR A 401 19.48 19.75 9.65
N ALA A 402 20.50 20.54 9.32
CA ALA A 402 21.88 20.07 9.24
C ALA A 402 22.60 19.99 10.60
N THR A 403 22.11 20.69 11.64
CA THR A 403 22.90 20.93 12.87
C THR A 403 22.20 20.63 14.19
N SER A 404 20.86 20.50 14.20
CA SER A 404 20.11 20.26 15.44
C SER A 404 20.14 18.80 15.87
#